data_AF-A0A7C9RFT2-F1
#
_entry.id   AF-A0A7C9RFT2-F1
#
_cell.length_a   1.000
_cell.length_b   1.000
_cell.length_c   1.000
_cell.angle_alpha   90.00
_cell.angle_beta   90.00
_cell.angle_gamma   90.00
#
_symmetry.space_group_name_H-M   'P 1'
#
loop_
_entity.id
_entity.type
_entity.pdbx_description
1 polymer ?
#
loop_
_entity_poly.entity_id
_entity_poly.type
_entity_poly.pdbx_seq_one_letter_code
_entity_poly.pdbx_strand_id
1 'polypeptide(L)'
;YAFQAIKEADVFGGFNADDHYGNTRETILEYDRLKKAGQGPAVRKTWFDSQRKAQLSRVRDHASGDTWGFAQRLASLSRKRFCDPYLDDSVETFFLQFTYEDLVDPKKPIVREALADQIVCLQGAINSGLKLQKSTGVSDLFETLLADPRINRFDRSYGTVSSLCRRWGKEVAANRATFSAEAGALAPQKTAGIRPSLLKSHYQSSMREVHTAASARRFTVASIFAGGGGSSLGYRLAGGHVLFANEFVSEAAATYEANFPNTRVYQQDIREILTDSTIRDRLLSSVGLAVGDLDILDGSPPCSEFSISGRGISDQSVPKTYSDVTQRGIATLPFDFVDFAHTVRPKIVIMENVPTLAARGADVLERIENSLRFVEGDRAYFVTHAVLNAAEFGTPQKRRRMFMIGVRADIAAVSGLETDGDVLTLYPKPSHVPVSVRDALADLSQTDRDLWPWRNIAMTTPLGRAIRLLPKEPSRLTRPCHVDPAIQGNFTLTRCAWDLPAPTFTVVGQAPNGLSGAIHPVEDRKFSLPELKRLTGVPDDFVLTGTLAQATERICRMVPPPLTRAIAENVLQKILLPLREAHHAD
;
A
#
# COMPACT_ATOMS: atom_id res chain seq x y z
N TYR A 1 -12.18 -17.12 -25.00
CA TYR A 1 -11.44 -17.29 -26.27
C TYR A 1 -10.59 -16.06 -26.53
N ALA A 2 -9.38 -16.25 -27.07
CA ALA A 2 -8.45 -15.25 -27.61
C ALA A 2 -8.25 -13.92 -26.83
N PHE A 3 -7.10 -13.78 -26.18
CA PHE A 3 -6.52 -12.46 -25.90
C PHE A 3 -6.07 -11.79 -27.19
N GLN A 4 -6.06 -10.45 -27.18
CA GLN A 4 -5.21 -9.62 -28.03
C GLN A 4 -4.74 -8.39 -27.19
N ALA A 5 -3.65 -7.72 -27.59
CA ALA A 5 -2.70 -7.00 -26.71
C ALA A 5 -2.32 -5.55 -27.14
N ILE A 6 -1.86 -4.70 -26.20
CA ILE A 6 -0.69 -3.81 -26.39
C ILE A 6 -0.61 -3.07 -27.76
N LYS A 7 -1.06 -1.81 -27.89
CA LYS A 7 -0.74 -0.90 -29.00
C LYS A 7 0.59 -0.18 -28.72
N GLU A 8 1.18 0.49 -29.76
CA GLU A 8 2.91 2.75 -30.28
C GLU A 8 2.99 4.20 -29.49
N ALA A 9 1.92 4.91 -29.06
CA ALA A 9 1.94 6.12 -28.22
C ALA A 9 2.57 6.00 -26.81
N ASP A 10 2.20 5.02 -25.99
CA ASP A 10 2.61 4.96 -24.56
C ASP A 10 4.03 4.36 -24.35
N VAL A 11 4.84 4.42 -25.41
CA VAL A 11 6.30 4.17 -25.49
C VAL A 11 7.06 5.42 -25.08
N PHE A 12 6.67 6.52 -25.72
CA PHE A 12 7.29 7.83 -25.61
C PHE A 12 6.89 8.54 -24.30
N GLY A 13 6.32 7.78 -23.35
CA GLY A 13 6.33 8.10 -21.92
C GLY A 13 7.75 8.28 -21.36
N GLY A 14 8.76 7.70 -22.03
CA GLY A 14 10.01 8.41 -22.29
C GLY A 14 11.30 7.68 -21.96
N PHE A 15 12.32 7.91 -22.78
CA PHE A 15 13.73 7.79 -22.37
C PHE A 15 14.58 8.87 -23.04
N ASN A 16 15.21 9.72 -22.24
CA ASN A 16 16.24 10.69 -22.68
C ASN A 16 17.62 10.03 -22.63
N ALA A 17 18.34 9.97 -23.75
CA ALA A 17 19.80 9.80 -23.79
C ALA A 17 20.30 10.25 -25.19
N ASP A 18 21.21 11.21 -25.33
CA ASP A 18 21.95 12.03 -24.36
C ASP A 18 21.33 13.44 -24.12
N ASP A 19 20.02 13.50 -23.80
CA ASP A 19 18.99 14.32 -24.48
C ASP A 19 18.39 13.55 -25.67
N HIS A 20 17.18 13.85 -26.16
CA HIS A 20 16.53 13.00 -27.19
C HIS A 20 17.29 12.90 -28.54
N TYR A 21 18.49 13.48 -28.68
CA TYR A 21 19.18 13.69 -29.95
C TYR A 21 20.67 13.24 -29.97
N GLY A 22 21.21 12.73 -28.85
CA GLY A 22 22.49 11.99 -28.82
C GLY A 22 23.77 12.84 -28.87
N ASN A 23 23.83 13.95 -28.13
CA ASN A 23 24.96 14.88 -28.13
C ASN A 23 25.87 14.72 -26.89
N THR A 24 27.19 14.63 -27.06
CA THR A 24 28.13 14.59 -25.93
C THR A 24 28.39 15.97 -25.29
N ARG A 25 28.61 15.95 -23.97
CA ARG A 25 28.92 17.14 -23.15
C ARG A 25 30.10 17.97 -23.66
N GLU A 26 31.11 17.33 -24.25
CA GLU A 26 32.29 18.01 -24.80
C GLU A 26 31.96 18.81 -26.07
N THR A 27 31.13 18.25 -26.96
CA THR A 27 30.60 18.92 -28.16
C THR A 27 29.82 20.19 -27.79
N ILE A 28 29.03 20.13 -26.71
CA ILE A 28 28.25 21.27 -26.19
C ILE A 28 29.18 22.37 -25.62
N LEU A 29 30.24 21.99 -24.89
CA LEU A 29 31.20 22.93 -24.30
C LEU A 29 32.02 23.68 -25.37
N GLU A 30 32.43 23.02 -26.45
CA GLU A 30 33.21 23.64 -27.52
C GLU A 30 32.36 24.58 -28.40
N TYR A 31 31.10 24.23 -28.65
CA TYR A 31 30.12 25.12 -29.31
C TYR A 31 29.95 26.45 -28.54
N ASP A 32 29.93 26.40 -27.20
CA ASP A 32 29.82 27.59 -26.35
C ASP A 32 31.14 28.38 -26.22
N ARG A 33 32.31 27.74 -26.46
CA ARG A 33 33.61 28.44 -26.67
C ARG A 33 33.61 29.22 -27.97
N LEU A 34 33.23 28.60 -29.09
CA LEU A 34 33.13 29.28 -30.40
C LEU A 34 32.18 30.49 -30.33
N LYS A 35 31.09 30.39 -29.56
CA LYS A 35 30.13 31.46 -29.31
C LYS A 35 30.72 32.62 -28.51
N LYS A 36 31.55 32.33 -27.49
CA LYS A 36 32.30 33.34 -26.71
C LYS A 36 33.42 33.98 -27.53
N ALA A 37 34.00 33.26 -28.49
CA ALA A 37 34.95 33.79 -29.48
C ALA A 37 34.29 34.63 -30.60
N GLY A 38 33.03 35.05 -30.44
CA GLY A 38 32.34 35.95 -31.37
C GLY A 38 31.90 35.32 -32.70
N GLN A 39 32.02 34.00 -32.88
CA GLN A 39 31.75 33.38 -34.17
C GLN A 39 30.28 33.47 -34.59
N GLY A 40 30.06 33.74 -35.89
CA GLY A 40 28.73 33.88 -36.47
C GLY A 40 27.88 32.61 -36.32
N PRO A 41 26.54 32.72 -36.17
CA PRO A 41 25.67 31.56 -35.94
C PRO A 41 25.82 30.45 -36.99
N ALA A 42 25.96 30.81 -38.28
CA ALA A 42 26.14 29.85 -39.36
C ALA A 42 27.42 29.00 -39.24
N VAL A 43 28.53 29.61 -38.81
CA VAL A 43 29.82 28.90 -38.62
C VAL A 43 29.69 27.86 -37.50
N ARG A 44 29.05 28.26 -36.39
CA ARG A 44 28.82 27.39 -35.23
C ARG A 44 27.86 26.24 -35.53
N LYS A 45 26.82 26.49 -36.32
CA LYS A 45 25.90 25.47 -36.81
C LYS A 45 26.64 24.41 -37.63
N THR A 46 27.37 24.81 -38.68
CA THR A 46 28.09 23.88 -39.57
C THR A 46 29.10 23.02 -38.80
N TRP A 47 29.75 23.60 -37.78
CA TRP A 47 30.60 22.84 -36.87
C TRP A 47 29.81 21.80 -36.04
N PHE A 48 28.69 22.19 -35.42
CA PHE A 48 27.86 21.29 -34.60
C PHE A 48 27.29 20.11 -35.42
N ASP A 49 26.71 20.40 -36.59
CA ASP A 49 26.13 19.39 -37.49
C ASP A 49 27.20 18.38 -37.97
N SER A 50 28.47 18.78 -38.07
CA SER A 50 29.58 17.88 -38.41
C SER A 50 29.90 16.86 -37.31
N GLN A 51 29.84 17.27 -36.03
CA GLN A 51 30.19 16.40 -34.90
C GLN A 51 29.10 15.36 -34.66
N ARG A 52 27.83 15.80 -34.61
CA ARG A 52 26.66 14.92 -34.44
C ARG A 52 26.59 13.85 -35.53
N LYS A 53 26.92 14.18 -36.78
CA LYS A 53 26.95 13.21 -37.89
C LYS A 53 28.03 12.12 -37.74
N ALA A 54 29.19 12.45 -37.17
CA ALA A 54 30.25 11.48 -36.86
C ALA A 54 29.97 10.64 -35.58
N GLN A 55 28.97 11.05 -34.79
CA GLN A 55 28.56 10.40 -33.56
C GLN A 55 27.48 9.35 -33.82
N LEU A 56 26.44 9.69 -34.59
CA LEU A 56 25.37 8.75 -34.98
C LEU A 56 25.89 7.56 -35.80
N SER A 57 26.95 7.75 -36.61
CA SER A 57 27.62 6.66 -37.34
C SER A 57 28.33 5.61 -36.46
N ARG A 58 28.28 5.73 -35.12
CA ARG A 58 28.82 4.75 -34.16
C ARG A 58 27.75 3.92 -33.44
N VAL A 59 26.46 4.17 -33.69
CA VAL A 59 25.34 3.59 -32.93
C VAL A 59 24.62 2.46 -33.69
N ARG A 60 24.95 2.28 -34.98
CA ARG A 60 24.19 1.52 -35.97
C ARG A 60 24.53 0.01 -36.02
N ASP A 61 24.32 -0.69 -34.91
CA ASP A 61 24.44 -2.17 -34.84
C ASP A 61 23.19 -2.84 -34.21
N HIS A 62 22.03 -2.29 -34.56
CA HIS A 62 20.68 -2.89 -34.54
C HIS A 62 20.10 -3.54 -33.27
N ALA A 63 18.83 -3.21 -33.01
CA ALA A 63 17.71 -4.16 -33.08
C ALA A 63 16.41 -3.34 -32.95
N SER A 64 15.36 -3.49 -33.78
CA SER A 64 15.49 -3.80 -35.22
C SER A 64 14.15 -3.86 -36.02
N GLY A 65 13.10 -4.54 -35.54
CA GLY A 65 11.83 -4.61 -36.31
C GLY A 65 10.65 -5.32 -35.66
N ASP A 66 10.57 -5.38 -34.33
CA ASP A 66 9.47 -6.05 -33.63
C ASP A 66 8.20 -5.14 -33.60
N THR A 67 7.46 -5.01 -34.72
CA THR A 67 5.98 -5.13 -35.00
C THR A 67 4.76 -4.33 -34.38
N TRP A 68 4.55 -3.00 -34.45
CA TRP A 68 3.33 -2.21 -34.01
C TRP A 68 2.17 -2.58 -34.92
N GLY A 69 2.38 -3.20 -36.08
CA GLY A 69 1.33 -3.98 -36.76
C GLY A 69 0.72 -5.07 -35.85
N PHE A 70 1.56 -5.85 -35.16
CA PHE A 70 1.17 -6.79 -34.11
C PHE A 70 0.74 -6.09 -32.81
N ALA A 71 1.04 -4.82 -32.60
CA ALA A 71 0.45 -4.05 -31.51
C ALA A 71 -0.97 -3.54 -31.83
N GLN A 72 -1.12 -3.03 -33.05
CA GLN A 72 -2.24 -2.20 -33.47
C GLN A 72 -3.52 -2.99 -33.63
N ARG A 73 -3.42 -4.15 -34.30
CA ARG A 73 -4.50 -5.13 -34.41
C ARG A 73 -4.93 -5.56 -33.02
N LEU A 74 -3.94 -5.86 -32.19
CA LEU A 74 -4.14 -6.60 -30.97
C LEU A 74 -4.83 -5.72 -29.90
N ALA A 75 -4.49 -4.44 -29.80
CA ALA A 75 -5.13 -3.53 -28.84
C ALA A 75 -6.51 -3.06 -29.33
N SER A 76 -6.75 -3.10 -30.64
CA SER A 76 -8.06 -2.80 -31.25
C SER A 76 -9.15 -3.75 -30.76
N LEU A 77 -8.82 -5.04 -30.63
CA LEU A 77 -9.73 -6.09 -30.15
C LEU A 77 -9.99 -6.06 -28.62
N SER A 78 -9.22 -5.28 -27.85
CA SER A 78 -9.18 -5.39 -26.38
C SER A 78 -9.29 -4.05 -25.62
N ARG A 79 -9.96 -3.06 -26.22
CA ARG A 79 -10.18 -1.70 -25.64
C ARG A 79 -8.87 -0.92 -25.31
N LYS A 80 -7.75 -1.27 -25.96
CA LYS A 80 -6.38 -0.67 -25.92
C LYS A 80 -5.59 -0.76 -24.57
N ARG A 81 -4.37 -1.31 -24.63
CA ARG A 81 -3.28 -1.41 -23.60
C ARG A 81 -1.89 -1.07 -24.24
N PHE A 82 -0.75 -1.06 -23.52
CA PHE A 82 0.60 -0.48 -23.86
C PHE A 82 1.78 -1.51 -24.07
N CYS A 83 3.04 -1.30 -24.59
CA CYS A 83 3.69 -0.30 -25.50
C CYS A 83 5.05 -0.57 -26.30
N ASP A 84 6.28 -0.31 -25.78
CA ASP A 84 7.61 0.06 -26.43
C ASP A 84 8.28 -0.67 -27.64
N PRO A 85 8.61 0.02 -28.77
CA PRO A 85 9.74 -0.33 -29.64
C PRO A 85 10.96 0.61 -29.50
N TYR A 86 11.84 0.27 -28.58
CA TYR A 86 13.28 0.47 -28.84
C TYR A 86 13.79 -0.66 -29.75
N LEU A 87 13.04 -0.95 -30.83
CA LEU A 87 13.14 -2.12 -31.70
C LEU A 87 12.65 -1.87 -33.16
N ASP A 88 13.03 -0.76 -33.81
CA ASP A 88 12.81 -0.57 -35.27
C ASP A 88 13.81 0.42 -35.94
N ASP A 89 14.38 0.06 -37.10
CA ASP A 89 15.39 0.86 -37.82
C ASP A 89 14.83 2.18 -38.41
N SER A 90 13.50 2.31 -38.50
CA SER A 90 12.85 3.58 -38.86
C SER A 90 13.10 4.68 -37.83
N VAL A 91 13.33 4.34 -36.54
CA VAL A 91 13.55 5.32 -35.46
C VAL A 91 14.91 6.01 -35.60
N GLU A 92 15.98 5.27 -35.91
CA GLU A 92 17.30 5.85 -36.20
C GLU A 92 17.24 6.79 -37.41
N THR A 93 16.58 6.32 -38.48
CA THR A 93 16.36 7.09 -39.71
C THR A 93 15.54 8.37 -39.43
N PHE A 94 14.58 8.30 -38.52
CA PHE A 94 13.75 9.43 -38.08
C PHE A 94 14.55 10.51 -37.31
N PHE A 95 15.57 10.15 -36.53
CA PHE A 95 16.42 11.13 -35.84
C PHE A 95 17.51 11.76 -36.73
N LEU A 96 17.93 11.07 -37.80
CA LEU A 96 18.95 11.55 -38.75
C LEU A 96 18.46 12.65 -39.70
N GLN A 97 17.15 12.79 -39.91
CA GLN A 97 16.55 13.80 -40.80
C GLN A 97 16.37 15.19 -40.15
N PHE A 98 16.54 15.34 -38.83
CA PHE A 98 16.42 16.63 -38.14
C PHE A 98 17.76 17.38 -38.09
N THR A 99 17.73 18.67 -38.46
CA THR A 99 18.85 19.64 -38.38
C THR A 99 18.93 20.32 -37.00
N TYR A 100 19.99 21.09 -36.73
CA TYR A 100 20.07 21.88 -35.48
C TYR A 100 18.87 22.83 -35.28
N GLU A 101 18.34 23.50 -36.33
CA GLU A 101 17.14 24.34 -36.15
C GLU A 101 15.86 23.52 -35.89
N ASP A 102 15.85 22.21 -36.17
CA ASP A 102 14.69 21.35 -35.94
C ASP A 102 14.47 20.99 -34.46
N LEU A 103 15.46 21.21 -33.60
CA LEU A 103 15.50 20.66 -32.24
C LEU A 103 15.54 21.75 -31.14
N VAL A 104 15.65 23.03 -31.54
CA VAL A 104 15.84 24.18 -30.64
C VAL A 104 14.69 25.22 -30.72
N ASP A 105 13.79 25.14 -31.72
CA ASP A 105 12.61 26.02 -31.81
C ASP A 105 11.35 25.36 -31.21
N PRO A 106 10.76 25.90 -30.12
CA PRO A 106 9.52 25.36 -29.52
C PRO A 106 8.27 25.49 -30.41
N LYS A 107 8.37 26.08 -31.61
CA LYS A 107 7.27 26.15 -32.60
C LYS A 107 7.10 24.86 -33.42
N LYS A 108 7.83 23.79 -33.10
CA LYS A 108 7.79 22.54 -33.89
C LYS A 108 6.76 21.52 -33.38
N PRO A 109 6.23 20.63 -34.25
CA PRO A 109 5.00 19.90 -33.98
C PRO A 109 5.07 19.03 -32.72
N ILE A 110 6.14 18.25 -32.56
CA ILE A 110 6.32 17.31 -31.44
C ILE A 110 6.37 18.00 -30.07
N VAL A 111 6.91 19.23 -30.01
CA VAL A 111 6.93 20.06 -28.79
C VAL A 111 5.54 20.63 -28.48
N ARG A 112 4.71 20.84 -29.50
CA ARG A 112 3.35 21.41 -29.37
C ARG A 112 2.28 20.35 -29.10
N GLU A 113 2.50 19.12 -29.54
CA GLU A 113 1.60 17.98 -29.28
C GLU A 113 1.61 17.60 -27.79
N ALA A 114 2.79 17.53 -27.17
CA ALA A 114 2.94 17.34 -25.72
C ALA A 114 2.28 18.44 -24.85
N LEU A 115 2.05 19.64 -25.42
CA LEU A 115 1.34 20.75 -24.76
C LEU A 115 -0.17 20.73 -25.00
N ALA A 116 -0.65 20.06 -26.05
CA ALA A 116 -2.07 20.02 -26.40
C ALA A 116 -2.90 19.21 -25.39
N ASP A 117 -2.40 18.04 -24.97
CA ASP A 117 -3.13 17.14 -24.05
C ASP A 117 -3.28 17.72 -22.63
N GLN A 118 -2.37 18.59 -22.19
CA GLN A 118 -2.53 19.29 -20.91
C GLN A 118 -3.71 20.27 -20.92
N ILE A 119 -4.05 20.85 -22.08
CA ILE A 119 -5.15 21.83 -22.22
C ILE A 119 -6.52 21.14 -22.07
N VAL A 120 -6.66 19.89 -22.52
CA VAL A 120 -7.91 19.10 -22.39
C VAL A 120 -8.30 18.88 -20.92
N CYS A 121 -7.31 18.82 -20.02
CA CYS A 121 -7.56 18.65 -18.58
C CYS A 121 -8.22 19.85 -17.88
N LEU A 122 -8.33 21.02 -18.55
CA LEU A 122 -8.88 22.26 -17.99
C LEU A 122 -10.40 22.40 -18.14
N GLN A 123 -11.12 21.36 -18.57
CA GLN A 123 -12.55 21.37 -18.89
C GLN A 123 -13.44 22.02 -17.81
N GLY A 124 -13.11 21.88 -16.51
CA GLY A 124 -13.84 22.51 -15.41
C GLY A 124 -13.64 24.03 -15.30
N ALA A 125 -12.44 24.53 -15.59
CA ALA A 125 -12.13 25.97 -15.61
C ALA A 125 -12.66 26.67 -16.89
N ILE A 126 -12.91 25.92 -17.95
CA ILE A 126 -13.51 26.42 -19.20
C ILE A 126 -15.01 26.72 -19.02
N ASN A 127 -15.71 25.95 -18.18
CA ASN A 127 -17.16 26.11 -17.98
C ASN A 127 -17.54 27.26 -17.02
N SER A 128 -16.61 27.77 -16.21
CA SER A 128 -16.87 28.83 -15.21
C SER A 128 -16.79 30.26 -15.78
N GLY A 129 -16.58 30.43 -17.09
CA GLY A 129 -16.63 31.75 -17.74
C GLY A 129 -15.45 32.67 -17.40
N LEU A 130 -14.30 32.11 -17.04
CA LEU A 130 -13.07 32.86 -16.76
C LEU A 130 -12.64 33.75 -17.93
N LYS A 131 -12.91 35.05 -17.84
CA LYS A 131 -12.41 36.05 -18.79
C LYS A 131 -10.90 36.23 -18.59
N LEU A 132 -10.11 35.88 -19.60
CA LEU A 132 -8.68 36.15 -19.65
C LEU A 132 -8.42 37.65 -19.83
N GLN A 133 -8.43 38.40 -18.71
CA GLN A 133 -7.41 39.40 -18.31
C GLN A 133 -7.95 40.42 -17.29
N LYS A 134 -7.18 40.63 -16.22
CA LYS A 134 -6.43 41.88 -15.99
C LYS A 134 -5.33 41.61 -14.95
N SER A 135 -4.11 42.09 -15.22
CA SER A 135 -2.93 42.13 -14.31
C SER A 135 -2.68 40.87 -13.45
N THR A 136 -1.71 39.99 -13.73
CA THR A 136 -0.56 40.08 -14.67
C THR A 136 -0.21 38.70 -15.25
N GLY A 137 0.23 38.67 -16.50
CA GLY A 137 0.68 37.46 -17.19
C GLY A 137 -0.45 36.60 -17.79
N VAL A 138 -0.46 36.48 -19.12
CA VAL A 138 -1.04 35.31 -19.80
C VAL A 138 0.07 34.26 -19.84
N SER A 139 -0.25 32.98 -19.66
CA SER A 139 0.75 31.91 -19.78
C SER A 139 1.13 31.72 -21.26
N ASP A 140 2.43 31.76 -21.55
CA ASP A 140 3.03 31.78 -22.90
C ASP A 140 2.61 30.60 -23.80
N LEU A 141 2.10 29.52 -23.20
CA LEU A 141 1.50 28.36 -23.86
C LEU A 141 0.44 28.75 -24.91
N PHE A 142 -0.46 29.68 -24.56
CA PHE A 142 -1.63 29.97 -25.38
C PHE A 142 -1.35 30.97 -26.50
N GLU A 143 -0.49 31.96 -26.27
CA GLU A 143 -0.09 32.89 -27.34
C GLU A 143 0.72 32.16 -28.42
N THR A 144 1.60 31.24 -28.02
CA THR A 144 2.41 30.42 -28.93
C THR A 144 1.57 29.44 -29.78
N LEU A 145 0.39 29.02 -29.28
CA LEU A 145 -0.56 28.16 -30.00
C LEU A 145 -1.45 28.94 -30.97
N LEU A 146 -1.96 30.10 -30.56
CA LEU A 146 -2.84 30.95 -31.38
C LEU A 146 -2.10 31.66 -32.53
N ALA A 147 -0.77 31.73 -32.46
CA ALA A 147 0.10 32.36 -33.45
C ALA A 147 0.55 31.45 -34.62
N ASP A 148 0.22 30.15 -34.65
CA ASP A 148 0.60 29.31 -35.81
C ASP A 148 -0.35 29.47 -37.00
N PRO A 149 0.11 29.89 -38.20
CA PRO A 149 -0.76 30.13 -39.36
C PRO A 149 -1.41 28.88 -39.98
N ARG A 150 -1.02 27.67 -39.56
CA ARG A 150 -1.59 26.40 -40.07
C ARG A 150 -2.72 25.90 -39.17
N ILE A 151 -2.61 26.11 -37.86
CA ILE A 151 -3.68 25.89 -36.88
C ILE A 151 -4.71 27.01 -37.02
N ASN A 152 -4.26 28.26 -37.09
CA ASN A 152 -5.07 29.45 -37.28
C ASN A 152 -5.09 29.88 -38.76
N ARG A 153 -5.73 29.05 -39.60
CA ARG A 153 -5.72 29.23 -41.07
C ARG A 153 -6.77 30.22 -41.60
N PHE A 154 -7.69 30.69 -40.75
CA PHE A 154 -8.73 31.68 -41.10
C PHE A 154 -9.11 32.56 -39.90
N ASP A 155 -8.80 33.85 -40.02
CA ASP A 155 -9.11 35.00 -39.14
C ASP A 155 -8.74 34.91 -37.64
N ARG A 156 -8.29 36.02 -37.06
CA ARG A 156 -7.80 36.10 -35.67
C ARG A 156 -8.90 36.32 -34.62
N SER A 157 -10.17 36.34 -35.03
CA SER A 157 -11.33 36.75 -34.22
C SER A 157 -11.95 35.66 -33.34
N TYR A 158 -11.21 34.62 -32.96
CA TYR A 158 -11.72 33.50 -32.15
C TYR A 158 -11.95 33.88 -30.67
N GLY A 159 -13.20 34.18 -30.31
CA GLY A 159 -13.56 34.52 -28.93
C GLY A 159 -13.45 33.39 -27.88
N THR A 160 -13.42 32.11 -28.28
CA THR A 160 -13.24 30.96 -27.35
C THR A 160 -12.54 29.75 -27.98
N VAL A 161 -11.70 29.05 -27.21
CA VAL A 161 -11.02 27.79 -27.59
C VAL A 161 -12.01 26.70 -28.04
N SER A 162 -13.17 26.62 -27.37
CA SER A 162 -14.26 25.65 -27.61
C SER A 162 -14.94 25.74 -28.98
N SER A 163 -14.56 26.72 -29.82
CA SER A 163 -14.95 26.85 -31.22
C SER A 163 -13.97 26.13 -32.17
N LEU A 164 -12.66 26.19 -31.88
CA LEU A 164 -11.58 25.66 -32.71
C LEU A 164 -11.59 24.12 -32.73
N CYS A 165 -11.63 23.50 -31.54
CA CYS A 165 -11.65 22.04 -31.38
C CYS A 165 -12.86 21.39 -32.07
N ARG A 166 -14.02 22.07 -32.07
CA ARG A 166 -15.26 21.59 -32.71
C ARG A 166 -15.21 21.60 -34.24
N ARG A 167 -14.30 22.38 -34.84
CA ARG A 167 -14.08 22.41 -36.29
C ARG A 167 -13.10 21.32 -36.72
N TRP A 168 -11.97 21.19 -36.01
CA TRP A 168 -10.94 20.18 -36.30
C TRP A 168 -11.48 18.73 -36.22
N GLY A 169 -12.38 18.46 -35.28
CA GLY A 169 -13.04 17.15 -35.17
C GLY A 169 -13.92 16.74 -36.37
N LYS A 170 -14.30 17.68 -37.26
CA LYS A 170 -14.98 17.35 -38.52
C LYS A 170 -14.01 16.89 -39.61
N GLU A 171 -12.86 17.54 -39.73
CA GLU A 171 -11.85 17.21 -40.75
C GLU A 171 -11.28 15.79 -40.59
N VAL A 172 -11.05 15.36 -39.33
CA VAL A 172 -10.60 13.99 -39.01
C VAL A 172 -11.68 12.94 -39.33
N ALA A 173 -12.97 13.31 -39.23
CA ALA A 173 -14.07 12.45 -39.64
C ALA A 173 -14.19 12.32 -41.16
N ALA A 174 -13.82 13.38 -41.92
CA ALA A 174 -13.88 13.39 -43.38
C ALA A 174 -12.76 12.54 -44.03
N ASN A 175 -11.51 12.68 -43.58
CA ASN A 175 -10.34 12.02 -44.20
C ASN A 175 -9.88 10.75 -43.44
N ARG A 176 -10.85 10.06 -42.81
CA ARG A 176 -10.62 9.00 -41.81
C ARG A 176 -9.81 7.80 -42.32
N ALA A 177 -9.83 7.53 -43.63
CA ALA A 177 -9.10 6.41 -44.23
C ALA A 177 -7.58 6.65 -44.22
N THR A 178 -7.12 7.84 -44.62
CA THR A 178 -5.70 8.23 -44.67
C THR A 178 -5.06 8.12 -43.29
N PHE A 179 -5.68 8.77 -42.29
CA PHE A 179 -5.25 8.69 -40.89
C PHE A 179 -5.32 7.27 -40.28
N SER A 180 -6.09 6.35 -40.87
CA SER A 180 -6.11 4.94 -40.44
C SER A 180 -5.00 4.11 -41.08
N ALA A 181 -4.56 4.47 -42.29
CA ALA A 181 -3.44 3.84 -42.99
C ALA A 181 -2.09 4.29 -42.39
N GLU A 182 -1.92 5.60 -42.19
CA GLU A 182 -0.73 6.21 -41.58
C GLU A 182 -0.45 5.65 -40.18
N ALA A 183 -1.50 5.37 -39.41
CA ALA A 183 -1.34 4.75 -38.09
C ALA A 183 -0.73 3.34 -38.15
N GLY A 184 -0.90 2.58 -39.23
CA GLY A 184 -0.86 1.11 -39.22
C GLY A 184 0.49 0.39 -39.05
N ALA A 185 1.62 1.09 -38.92
CA ALA A 185 2.85 0.67 -39.62
C ALA A 185 4.20 0.60 -38.84
N LEU A 186 4.25 0.42 -37.50
CA LEU A 186 5.48 0.63 -36.65
C LEU A 186 5.96 -0.62 -35.81
N ALA A 187 6.46 -0.56 -34.53
CA ALA A 187 6.95 -1.68 -33.59
C ALA A 187 6.41 -1.71 -32.05
N PRO A 188 6.29 -2.80 -31.18
CA PRO A 188 6.01 -2.63 -29.71
C PRO A 188 6.78 -3.49 -28.63
N GLN A 189 6.27 -3.37 -27.38
CA GLN A 189 6.77 -3.87 -26.09
C GLN A 189 6.93 -5.38 -25.95
N LYS A 190 8.07 -5.74 -25.36
CA LYS A 190 8.29 -7.01 -24.66
C LYS A 190 7.59 -6.98 -23.30
N THR A 191 6.69 -7.93 -23.06
CA THR A 191 6.11 -8.17 -21.74
C THR A 191 7.03 -9.01 -20.86
N ALA A 192 7.09 -8.68 -19.56
CA ALA A 192 7.58 -9.62 -18.57
C ALA A 192 6.63 -10.83 -18.52
N GLY A 193 7.21 -12.04 -18.54
CA GLY A 193 6.42 -13.26 -18.39
C GLY A 193 5.94 -13.42 -16.95
N ILE A 194 4.62 -13.50 -16.73
CA ILE A 194 4.04 -13.90 -15.45
C ILE A 194 4.54 -15.31 -15.14
N ARG A 195 5.56 -15.41 -14.29
CA ARG A 195 6.04 -16.69 -13.76
C ARG A 195 4.88 -17.36 -13.01
N PRO A 196 4.64 -18.67 -13.19
CA PRO A 196 3.75 -19.41 -12.31
C PRO A 196 4.22 -19.30 -10.86
N SER A 197 3.28 -19.38 -9.90
CA SER A 197 3.65 -19.69 -8.51
C SER A 197 4.42 -21.01 -8.47
N LEU A 198 5.51 -21.06 -7.70
CA LEU A 198 6.22 -22.31 -7.44
C LEU A 198 5.53 -23.16 -6.36
N LEU A 199 4.56 -22.58 -5.65
CA LEU A 199 3.81 -23.20 -4.56
C LEU A 199 2.36 -23.41 -5.00
N LYS A 200 1.91 -24.66 -5.08
CA LYS A 200 0.55 -25.02 -5.54
C LYS A 200 -0.57 -24.53 -4.61
N SER A 201 -0.26 -24.27 -3.34
CA SER A 201 -1.19 -23.72 -2.35
C SER A 201 -0.41 -23.29 -1.10
N HIS A 202 -0.02 -22.01 -0.98
CA HIS A 202 0.52 -21.51 0.29
C HIS A 202 -0.61 -21.27 1.33
N TYR A 203 -1.85 -21.05 0.86
CA TYR A 203 -2.86 -20.38 1.65
C TYR A 203 -4.19 -21.11 1.62
N GLN A 204 -4.47 -21.89 2.67
CA GLN A 204 -5.68 -22.73 2.77
C GLN A 204 -6.42 -22.59 4.11
N SER A 205 -5.99 -21.67 4.98
CA SER A 205 -6.66 -21.44 6.26
C SER A 205 -8.12 -21.04 6.05
N SER A 206 -9.03 -21.85 6.60
CA SER A 206 -10.48 -21.64 6.58
C SER A 206 -11.01 -21.45 7.99
N MET A 207 -12.17 -20.80 8.14
CA MET A 207 -12.85 -20.69 9.43
C MET A 207 -13.19 -22.05 10.02
N ARG A 208 -13.45 -23.07 9.17
CA ARG A 208 -13.58 -24.47 9.62
C ARG A 208 -12.33 -24.97 10.35
N GLU A 209 -11.13 -24.70 9.84
CA GLU A 209 -9.88 -25.06 10.50
C GLU A 209 -9.67 -24.28 11.79
N VAL A 210 -9.95 -22.97 11.79
CA VAL A 210 -9.90 -22.10 13.00
C VAL A 210 -10.79 -22.67 14.12
N HIS A 211 -12.03 -23.06 13.80
CA HIS A 211 -12.94 -23.67 14.77
C HIS A 211 -12.50 -25.07 15.22
N THR A 212 -11.95 -25.87 14.29
CA THR A 212 -11.45 -27.23 14.58
C THR A 212 -10.26 -27.16 15.53
N ALA A 213 -9.29 -26.28 15.29
CA ALA A 213 -8.16 -26.04 16.18
C ALA A 213 -8.64 -25.55 17.56
N ALA A 214 -9.52 -24.52 17.60
CA ALA A 214 -10.03 -23.97 18.86
C ALA A 214 -10.81 -24.98 19.72
N SER A 215 -11.40 -26.03 19.11
CA SER A 215 -12.12 -27.09 19.85
C SER A 215 -11.20 -27.90 20.78
N ALA A 216 -9.89 -27.92 20.54
CA ALA A 216 -8.91 -28.55 21.41
C ALA A 216 -8.70 -27.82 22.75
N ARG A 217 -9.20 -26.57 22.88
CA ARG A 217 -9.23 -25.77 24.13
C ARG A 217 -7.92 -25.80 24.93
N ARG A 218 -6.78 -25.72 24.23
CA ARG A 218 -5.44 -25.93 24.80
C ARG A 218 -5.01 -24.86 25.80
N PHE A 219 -5.67 -23.72 25.84
CA PHE A 219 -5.49 -22.63 26.82
C PHE A 219 -6.65 -21.64 26.71
N THR A 220 -6.86 -20.81 27.73
CA THR A 220 -7.88 -19.77 27.79
C THR A 220 -7.34 -18.40 27.35
N VAL A 221 -8.18 -17.60 26.68
CA VAL A 221 -7.81 -16.25 26.23
C VAL A 221 -8.95 -15.26 26.48
N ALA A 222 -8.63 -14.04 26.90
CA ALA A 222 -9.48 -12.87 26.77
C ALA A 222 -8.82 -11.88 25.80
N SER A 223 -9.58 -11.30 24.87
CA SER A 223 -9.03 -10.42 23.81
C SER A 223 -9.63 -9.02 23.91
N ILE A 224 -8.82 -8.02 24.26
CA ILE A 224 -9.23 -6.65 24.56
C ILE A 224 -8.79 -5.71 23.44
N PHE A 225 -9.67 -4.80 23.02
CA PHE A 225 -9.53 -4.06 21.75
C PHE A 225 -9.41 -5.03 20.56
N ALA A 226 -10.23 -6.09 20.58
CA ALA A 226 -10.09 -7.23 19.68
C ALA A 226 -10.25 -6.88 18.19
N GLY A 227 -10.85 -5.73 17.88
CA GLY A 227 -11.22 -5.33 16.53
C GLY A 227 -12.12 -6.38 15.88
N GLY A 228 -11.88 -6.64 14.59
CA GLY A 228 -12.49 -7.78 13.92
C GLY A 228 -11.92 -9.15 14.32
N GLY A 229 -11.04 -9.26 15.32
CA GLY A 229 -10.55 -10.55 15.83
C GLY A 229 -9.28 -11.11 15.18
N GLY A 230 -8.39 -10.27 14.66
CA GLY A 230 -7.12 -10.69 14.03
C GLY A 230 -6.23 -11.54 14.95
N SER A 231 -5.95 -11.04 16.16
CA SER A 231 -5.22 -11.81 17.18
C SER A 231 -5.97 -13.09 17.57
N SER A 232 -7.29 -12.98 17.76
CA SER A 232 -8.18 -14.10 18.09
C SER A 232 -8.15 -15.25 17.07
N LEU A 233 -8.02 -14.98 15.76
CA LEU A 233 -7.77 -16.02 14.75
C LEU A 233 -6.48 -16.79 15.05
N GLY A 234 -5.40 -16.09 15.38
CA GLY A 234 -4.09 -16.69 15.68
C GLY A 234 -4.10 -17.57 16.92
N TYR A 235 -4.67 -17.11 18.04
CA TYR A 235 -4.81 -17.94 19.24
C TYR A 235 -5.68 -19.17 18.98
N ARG A 236 -6.80 -19.04 18.25
CA ARG A 236 -7.67 -20.18 17.90
C ARG A 236 -6.95 -21.20 17.04
N LEU A 237 -6.12 -20.78 16.08
CA LEU A 237 -5.27 -21.67 15.27
C LEU A 237 -4.19 -22.39 16.11
N ALA A 238 -3.72 -21.80 17.20
CA ALA A 238 -2.86 -22.45 18.19
C ALA A 238 -3.60 -23.40 19.16
N GLY A 239 -4.94 -23.48 19.05
CA GLY A 239 -5.82 -24.28 19.90
C GLY A 239 -6.44 -23.52 21.08
N GLY A 240 -6.29 -22.21 21.16
CA GLY A 240 -6.78 -21.35 22.25
C GLY A 240 -8.29 -21.15 22.23
N HIS A 241 -8.88 -21.17 23.43
CA HIS A 241 -10.29 -20.91 23.69
C HIS A 241 -10.48 -19.45 24.13
N VAL A 242 -10.84 -18.59 23.17
CA VAL A 242 -11.17 -17.19 23.49
C VAL A 242 -12.54 -17.15 24.19
N LEU A 243 -12.51 -16.87 25.50
CA LEU A 243 -13.67 -16.84 26.40
C LEU A 243 -14.60 -15.67 26.05
N PHE A 244 -14.02 -14.48 25.93
CA PHE A 244 -14.70 -13.26 25.52
C PHE A 244 -13.77 -12.32 24.76
N ALA A 245 -14.38 -11.36 24.06
CA ALA A 245 -13.70 -10.21 23.48
C ALA A 245 -14.31 -8.91 24.01
N ASN A 246 -13.52 -7.84 24.09
CA ASN A 246 -14.00 -6.47 24.29
C ASN A 246 -13.61 -5.62 23.07
N GLU A 247 -14.59 -4.92 22.50
CA GLU A 247 -14.41 -4.05 21.34
C GLU A 247 -15.52 -2.98 21.32
N PHE A 248 -15.14 -1.70 21.37
CA PHE A 248 -16.08 -0.58 21.51
C PHE A 248 -16.64 -0.09 20.15
N VAL A 249 -15.99 -0.43 19.04
CA VAL A 249 -16.45 -0.09 17.68
C VAL A 249 -17.50 -1.11 17.20
N SER A 250 -18.76 -0.69 17.05
CA SER A 250 -19.90 -1.55 16.71
C SER A 250 -19.67 -2.44 15.48
N GLU A 251 -19.10 -1.89 14.40
CA GLU A 251 -18.83 -2.63 13.16
C GLU A 251 -17.60 -3.55 13.24
N ALA A 252 -16.72 -3.34 14.22
CA ALA A 252 -15.65 -4.28 14.53
C ALA A 252 -16.19 -5.44 15.37
N ALA A 253 -17.02 -5.15 16.38
CA ALA A 253 -17.75 -6.16 17.15
C ALA A 253 -18.66 -7.03 16.26
N ALA A 254 -19.45 -6.44 15.36
CA ALA A 254 -20.27 -7.20 14.41
C ALA A 254 -19.44 -8.07 13.44
N THR A 255 -18.26 -7.60 13.02
CA THR A 255 -17.29 -8.42 12.28
C THR A 255 -16.76 -9.58 13.14
N TYR A 256 -16.50 -9.36 14.44
CA TYR A 256 -16.06 -10.43 15.35
C TYR A 256 -17.15 -11.49 15.52
N GLU A 257 -18.38 -11.09 15.88
CA GLU A 257 -19.52 -11.99 16.13
C GLU A 257 -19.89 -12.81 14.89
N ALA A 258 -19.84 -12.21 13.69
CA ALA A 258 -20.10 -12.91 12.43
C ALA A 258 -19.12 -14.06 12.12
N ASN A 259 -17.94 -14.07 12.75
CA ASN A 259 -16.92 -15.11 12.60
C ASN A 259 -16.78 -16.00 13.85
N PHE A 260 -17.21 -15.51 15.02
CA PHE A 260 -17.07 -16.18 16.30
C PHE A 260 -18.37 -16.16 17.13
N PRO A 261 -19.50 -16.66 16.59
CA PRO A 261 -20.83 -16.49 17.21
C PRO A 261 -20.98 -17.14 18.59
N ASN A 262 -20.06 -18.04 18.97
CA ASN A 262 -20.02 -18.71 20.27
C ASN A 262 -19.13 -18.01 21.32
N THR A 263 -18.47 -16.88 20.99
CA THR A 263 -17.65 -16.09 21.91
C THR A 263 -18.36 -14.75 22.17
N ARG A 264 -18.60 -14.42 23.44
CA ARG A 264 -19.29 -13.18 23.80
C ARG A 264 -18.42 -11.96 23.52
N VAL A 265 -18.96 -10.99 22.78
CA VAL A 265 -18.35 -9.66 22.63
C VAL A 265 -19.01 -8.68 23.62
N TYR A 266 -18.19 -7.98 24.39
CA TYR A 266 -18.59 -6.89 25.27
C TYR A 266 -18.36 -5.56 24.56
N GLN A 267 -19.42 -5.05 23.94
CA GLN A 267 -19.38 -3.84 23.13
C GLN A 267 -19.54 -2.57 23.98
N GLN A 268 -18.49 -2.22 24.72
CA GLN A 268 -18.44 -1.09 25.66
C GLN A 268 -16.99 -0.61 25.85
N ASP A 269 -16.79 0.58 26.42
CA ASP A 269 -15.46 1.09 26.78
C ASP A 269 -14.87 0.22 27.91
N ILE A 270 -13.58 -0.12 27.82
CA ILE A 270 -12.90 -0.90 28.88
C ILE A 270 -13.00 -0.20 30.24
N ARG A 271 -13.06 1.14 30.24
CA ARG A 271 -13.12 1.96 31.46
C ARG A 271 -14.44 1.82 32.21
N GLU A 272 -15.52 1.42 31.53
CA GLU A 272 -16.78 1.05 32.18
C GLU A 272 -16.61 -0.25 33.01
N ILE A 273 -15.82 -1.20 32.51
CA ILE A 273 -15.48 -2.46 33.20
C ILE A 273 -14.52 -2.21 34.37
N LEU A 274 -13.58 -1.26 34.22
CA LEU A 274 -12.64 -0.89 35.28
C LEU A 274 -13.31 -0.12 36.42
N THR A 275 -14.25 0.78 36.11
CA THR A 275 -14.89 1.66 37.08
C THR A 275 -15.98 0.97 37.90
N ASP A 276 -16.76 0.07 37.29
CA ASP A 276 -17.82 -0.68 37.99
C ASP A 276 -17.39 -2.14 38.22
N SER A 277 -16.96 -2.43 39.46
CA SER A 277 -16.63 -3.79 39.90
C SER A 277 -17.77 -4.79 39.67
N THR A 278 -19.04 -4.37 39.73
CA THR A 278 -20.17 -5.26 39.47
C THR A 278 -20.28 -5.62 37.98
N ILE A 279 -19.89 -4.75 37.05
CA ILE A 279 -19.83 -5.07 35.61
C ILE A 279 -18.72 -6.10 35.37
N ARG A 280 -17.53 -5.86 35.93
CA ARG A 280 -16.40 -6.80 35.89
C ARG A 280 -16.74 -8.16 36.48
N ASP A 281 -17.28 -8.20 37.70
CA ASP A 281 -17.52 -9.46 38.42
C ASP A 281 -18.63 -10.27 37.74
N ARG A 282 -19.63 -9.61 37.14
CA ARG A 282 -20.60 -10.24 36.23
C ARG A 282 -19.93 -10.78 34.96
N LEU A 283 -19.05 -10.01 34.32
CA LEU A 283 -18.31 -10.42 33.11
C LEU A 283 -17.48 -11.68 33.38
N LEU A 284 -16.65 -11.67 34.43
CA LEU A 284 -15.81 -12.81 34.82
C LEU A 284 -16.65 -14.05 35.18
N SER A 285 -17.69 -13.87 36.00
CA SER A 285 -18.61 -14.96 36.38
C SER A 285 -19.34 -15.56 35.17
N SER A 286 -19.73 -14.74 34.19
CA SER A 286 -20.47 -15.20 33.01
C SER A 286 -19.67 -16.07 32.04
N VAL A 287 -18.34 -16.07 32.15
CA VAL A 287 -17.44 -16.98 31.43
C VAL A 287 -16.79 -18.05 32.34
N GLY A 288 -17.21 -18.12 33.61
CA GLY A 288 -16.71 -19.09 34.59
C GLY A 288 -15.25 -18.86 35.00
N LEU A 289 -14.77 -17.62 34.97
CA LEU A 289 -13.36 -17.27 35.17
C LEU A 289 -13.12 -16.65 36.55
N ALA A 290 -12.25 -17.24 37.37
CA ALA A 290 -11.76 -16.60 38.59
C ALA A 290 -10.57 -15.67 38.32
N VAL A 291 -10.33 -14.72 39.24
CA VAL A 291 -9.13 -13.87 39.21
C VAL A 291 -7.91 -14.75 39.47
N GLY A 292 -6.92 -14.71 38.57
CA GLY A 292 -5.73 -15.57 38.61
C GLY A 292 -5.71 -16.71 37.59
N ASP A 293 -6.87 -17.17 37.10
CA ASP A 293 -6.97 -18.42 36.32
C ASP A 293 -6.69 -18.26 34.82
N LEU A 294 -6.87 -17.06 34.27
CA LEU A 294 -6.78 -16.78 32.84
C LEU A 294 -5.38 -17.07 32.30
N ASP A 295 -5.25 -17.97 31.32
CA ASP A 295 -3.92 -18.32 30.78
C ASP A 295 -3.29 -17.15 30.02
N ILE A 296 -4.03 -16.47 29.13
CA ILE A 296 -3.54 -15.33 28.33
C ILE A 296 -4.55 -14.18 28.32
N LEU A 297 -4.08 -12.97 28.64
CA LEU A 297 -4.77 -11.72 28.31
C LEU A 297 -4.11 -11.08 27.09
N ASP A 298 -4.86 -11.03 25.99
CA ASP A 298 -4.48 -10.40 24.72
C ASP A 298 -5.02 -8.96 24.65
N GLY A 299 -4.20 -8.03 24.18
CA GLY A 299 -4.57 -6.62 24.02
C GLY A 299 -3.98 -6.00 22.76
N SER A 300 -4.75 -5.16 22.06
CA SER A 300 -4.25 -4.34 20.94
C SER A 300 -4.63 -2.85 21.10
N PRO A 301 -4.25 -2.19 22.21
CA PRO A 301 -4.71 -0.83 22.54
C PRO A 301 -4.27 0.23 21.53
N PRO A 302 -5.15 1.18 21.15
CA PRO A 302 -4.93 2.06 20.00
C PRO A 302 -3.89 3.17 20.23
N CYS A 303 -2.69 2.99 19.66
CA CYS A 303 -1.66 4.03 19.60
C CYS A 303 -2.00 5.14 18.58
N SER A 304 -2.89 6.05 18.98
CA SER A 304 -3.33 7.19 18.14
C SER A 304 -2.51 8.47 18.32
N GLU A 305 -1.65 8.58 19.34
CA GLU A 305 -1.00 9.84 19.72
C GLU A 305 0.53 9.81 19.77
N PHE A 306 1.15 8.66 20.04
CA PHE A 306 2.60 8.54 20.30
C PHE A 306 3.51 8.73 19.07
N SER A 307 3.03 9.41 18.01
CA SER A 307 3.86 9.85 16.90
C SER A 307 3.31 11.07 16.18
N ILE A 308 4.08 12.18 16.21
CA ILE A 308 4.57 12.91 15.01
C ILE A 308 5.32 14.19 15.40
N SER A 309 4.98 14.88 16.49
CA SER A 309 5.54 16.22 16.81
C SER A 309 6.08 16.44 18.24
N GLY A 310 6.36 15.39 19.01
CA GLY A 310 7.12 15.50 20.27
C GLY A 310 6.43 16.24 21.42
N ARG A 311 5.09 16.41 21.38
CA ARG A 311 4.32 17.18 22.38
C ARG A 311 3.76 16.33 23.53
N GLY A 312 4.36 15.17 23.81
CA GLY A 312 3.86 14.20 24.80
C GLY A 312 2.48 13.60 24.45
N ILE A 313 1.82 13.07 25.48
CA ILE A 313 0.37 12.77 25.46
C ILE A 313 -0.35 14.09 25.24
N SER A 314 -1.24 14.17 24.23
CA SER A 314 -1.94 15.43 23.94
C SER A 314 -3.11 15.65 24.91
N ASP A 315 -3.80 16.80 24.82
CA ASP A 315 -4.92 17.11 25.70
C ASP A 315 -6.02 16.02 25.62
N GLN A 316 -6.12 15.22 26.68
CA GLN A 316 -7.06 14.09 26.77
C GLN A 316 -8.52 14.56 26.93
N SER A 317 -8.77 15.85 27.19
CA SER A 317 -10.10 16.43 27.17
C SER A 317 -10.65 16.54 25.74
N VAL A 318 -9.80 16.60 24.71
CA VAL A 318 -10.22 16.75 23.31
C VAL A 318 -10.79 15.43 22.78
N PRO A 319 -12.06 15.37 22.33
CA PRO A 319 -12.63 14.18 21.69
C PRO A 319 -11.94 13.90 20.35
N LYS A 320 -11.68 12.63 20.07
CA LYS A 320 -11.02 12.18 18.83
C LYS A 320 -11.81 11.08 18.15
N THR A 321 -11.84 11.15 16.82
CA THR A 321 -12.47 10.12 15.98
C THR A 321 -11.53 8.94 15.79
N TYR A 322 -12.02 7.74 16.08
CA TYR A 322 -11.34 6.47 15.88
C TYR A 322 -12.30 5.52 15.17
N SER A 323 -11.96 5.05 13.96
CA SER A 323 -12.95 4.49 13.03
C SER A 323 -14.09 5.49 12.82
N ASP A 324 -15.30 5.14 13.24
CA ASP A 324 -16.56 5.86 13.14
C ASP A 324 -17.10 6.37 14.50
N VAL A 325 -16.42 6.06 15.61
CA VAL A 325 -16.76 6.56 16.95
C VAL A 325 -15.89 7.75 17.36
N THR A 326 -16.37 8.59 18.27
CA THR A 326 -15.62 9.74 18.82
C THR A 326 -15.55 9.67 20.33
N GLN A 327 -14.32 9.63 20.87
CA GLN A 327 -14.03 9.22 22.25
C GLN A 327 -12.93 10.13 22.86
N ARG A 328 -12.92 10.30 24.18
CA ARG A 328 -11.86 11.01 24.92
C ARG A 328 -10.88 10.02 25.55
N GLY A 329 -9.65 10.45 25.78
CA GLY A 329 -8.64 9.63 26.45
C GLY A 329 -8.09 8.45 25.64
N ILE A 330 -8.10 8.48 24.31
CA ILE A 330 -7.70 7.30 23.49
C ILE A 330 -6.22 6.92 23.72
N ALA A 331 -5.37 7.86 24.13
CA ALA A 331 -3.98 7.57 24.49
C ALA A 331 -3.79 6.92 25.87
N THR A 332 -4.79 6.91 26.77
CA THR A 332 -4.69 6.20 28.04
C THR A 332 -4.97 4.72 27.91
N LEU A 333 -5.63 4.28 26.82
CA LEU A 333 -6.08 2.89 26.63
C LEU A 333 -4.98 1.80 26.77
N PRO A 334 -3.68 2.05 26.50
CA PRO A 334 -2.60 1.14 26.87
C PRO A 334 -2.34 1.01 28.39
N PHE A 335 -2.63 2.03 29.19
CA PHE A 335 -2.63 1.97 30.66
C PHE A 335 -3.93 1.33 31.17
N ASP A 336 -5.09 1.70 30.60
CA ASP A 336 -6.37 1.06 30.95
C ASP A 336 -6.32 -0.48 30.71
N PHE A 337 -5.56 -0.94 29.69
CA PHE A 337 -5.26 -2.37 29.49
C PHE A 337 -4.47 -3.01 30.65
N VAL A 338 -3.47 -2.30 31.18
CA VAL A 338 -2.63 -2.76 32.30
C VAL A 338 -3.42 -2.79 33.61
N ASP A 339 -4.29 -1.81 33.84
CA ASP A 339 -5.21 -1.81 34.98
C ASP A 339 -6.17 -3.01 34.91
N PHE A 340 -6.63 -3.39 33.71
CA PHE A 340 -7.40 -4.62 33.51
C PHE A 340 -6.57 -5.88 33.79
N ALA A 341 -5.29 -5.90 33.39
CA ALA A 341 -4.35 -6.99 33.69
C ALA A 341 -4.10 -7.16 35.20
N HIS A 342 -3.89 -6.07 35.95
CA HIS A 342 -3.77 -6.10 37.41
C HIS A 342 -5.04 -6.62 38.10
N THR A 343 -6.19 -6.37 37.49
CA THR A 343 -7.50 -6.74 38.04
C THR A 343 -7.86 -8.20 37.78
N VAL A 344 -7.62 -8.72 36.57
CA VAL A 344 -7.90 -10.13 36.20
C VAL A 344 -6.76 -11.07 36.62
N ARG A 345 -5.53 -10.55 36.73
CA ARG A 345 -4.28 -11.28 37.01
C ARG A 345 -4.10 -12.51 36.12
N PRO A 346 -4.07 -12.37 34.78
CA PRO A 346 -3.73 -13.50 33.91
C PRO A 346 -2.35 -14.08 34.27
N LYS A 347 -2.12 -15.33 33.88
CA LYS A 347 -0.79 -15.96 33.97
C LYS A 347 0.19 -15.28 33.03
N ILE A 348 -0.31 -14.82 31.87
CA ILE A 348 0.48 -14.19 30.81
C ILE A 348 -0.29 -12.99 30.23
N VAL A 349 0.39 -11.84 30.12
CA VAL A 349 -0.10 -10.63 29.44
C VAL A 349 0.59 -10.52 28.09
N ILE A 350 -0.17 -10.26 27.01
CA ILE A 350 0.37 -10.01 25.66
C ILE A 350 -0.27 -8.73 25.11
N MET A 351 0.53 -7.70 24.87
CA MET A 351 0.08 -6.43 24.26
C MET A 351 0.74 -6.24 22.88
N GLU A 352 -0.06 -6.18 21.80
CA GLU A 352 0.40 -5.72 20.50
C GLU A 352 0.49 -4.19 20.46
N ASN A 353 1.52 -3.66 19.79
CA ASN A 353 1.45 -2.30 19.28
C ASN A 353 2.30 -2.03 18.03
N VAL A 354 2.19 -0.82 17.49
CA VAL A 354 3.06 -0.37 16.40
C VAL A 354 4.52 -0.27 16.87
N PRO A 355 5.52 -0.59 16.00
CA PRO A 355 6.94 -0.47 16.34
C PRO A 355 7.38 0.93 16.80
N THR A 356 6.60 1.97 16.46
CA THR A 356 6.85 3.35 16.88
C THR A 356 6.75 3.54 18.40
N LEU A 357 6.00 2.68 19.12
CA LEU A 357 5.92 2.76 20.58
C LEU A 357 7.30 2.48 21.20
N ALA A 358 7.90 1.31 20.93
CA ALA A 358 9.26 1.00 21.37
C ALA A 358 10.34 1.95 20.81
N ALA A 359 10.15 2.49 19.60
CA ALA A 359 11.17 3.32 18.94
C ALA A 359 11.09 4.84 19.25
N ARG A 360 9.96 5.35 19.77
CA ARG A 360 9.72 6.81 19.97
C ARG A 360 8.82 7.18 21.16
N GLY A 361 8.13 6.22 21.76
CA GLY A 361 7.41 6.36 23.03
C GLY A 361 7.97 5.38 24.06
N ALA A 362 9.30 5.22 24.10
CA ALA A 362 9.98 4.26 24.97
C ALA A 362 9.76 4.58 26.45
N ASP A 363 9.58 5.87 26.79
CA ASP A 363 9.16 6.36 28.10
C ASP A 363 7.75 5.89 28.49
N VAL A 364 6.82 5.84 27.53
CA VAL A 364 5.46 5.34 27.72
C VAL A 364 5.46 3.83 27.85
N LEU A 365 6.27 3.14 27.03
CA LEU A 365 6.42 1.68 27.11
C LEU A 365 7.09 1.24 28.42
N GLU A 366 8.18 1.91 28.83
CA GLU A 366 8.85 1.67 30.11
C GLU A 366 7.88 1.86 31.28
N ARG A 367 7.05 2.91 31.26
CA ARG A 367 5.99 3.08 32.29
C ARG A 367 4.97 1.95 32.29
N ILE A 368 4.56 1.47 31.12
CA ILE A 368 3.62 0.33 30.97
C ILE A 368 4.23 -0.98 31.50
N GLU A 369 5.49 -1.27 31.15
CA GLU A 369 6.20 -2.44 31.67
C GLU A 369 6.43 -2.32 33.19
N ASN A 370 6.83 -1.14 33.68
CA ASN A 370 7.13 -0.89 35.08
C ASN A 370 5.87 -0.95 35.98
N SER A 371 4.69 -0.59 35.47
CA SER A 371 3.42 -0.88 36.14
C SER A 371 3.22 -2.39 36.36
N LEU A 372 3.51 -3.23 35.36
CA LEU A 372 3.43 -4.70 35.47
C LEU A 372 4.54 -5.32 36.33
N ARG A 373 5.76 -4.77 36.30
CA ARG A 373 6.90 -5.23 37.13
C ARG A 373 6.69 -4.92 38.61
N PHE A 374 6.44 -3.66 38.96
CA PHE A 374 6.56 -3.16 40.33
C PHE A 374 5.23 -3.17 41.09
N VAL A 375 4.62 -4.35 41.20
CA VAL A 375 3.42 -4.63 42.01
C VAL A 375 3.81 -5.40 43.26
N GLU A 376 3.15 -5.14 44.39
CA GLU A 376 3.39 -5.90 45.63
C GLU A 376 2.97 -7.37 45.51
N GLY A 377 3.85 -8.27 45.97
CA GLY A 377 3.58 -9.69 46.15
C GLY A 377 3.67 -10.53 44.86
N ASP A 378 2.83 -11.57 44.80
CA ASP A 378 2.66 -12.53 43.70
C ASP A 378 2.11 -11.92 42.39
N ARG A 379 1.92 -10.60 42.36
CA ARG A 379 1.24 -9.85 41.29
C ARG A 379 2.20 -9.21 40.30
N ALA A 380 3.49 -9.22 40.60
CA ALA A 380 4.54 -8.79 39.70
C ALA A 380 4.62 -9.70 38.47
N TYR A 381 5.03 -9.14 37.34
CA TYR A 381 5.33 -9.87 36.12
C TYR A 381 6.81 -9.64 35.74
N PHE A 382 7.46 -10.68 35.24
CA PHE A 382 8.65 -10.49 34.40
C PHE A 382 8.18 -10.04 33.02
N VAL A 383 8.71 -8.92 32.51
CA VAL A 383 8.18 -8.25 31.31
C VAL A 383 9.31 -7.86 30.37
N THR A 384 9.09 -8.12 29.08
CA THR A 384 9.97 -7.60 28.02
C THR A 384 9.18 -7.41 26.73
N HIS A 385 9.78 -6.74 25.73
CA HIS A 385 9.18 -6.52 24.42
C HIS A 385 10.12 -6.86 23.26
N ALA A 386 9.56 -7.24 22.12
CA ALA A 386 10.30 -7.38 20.87
C ALA A 386 9.49 -6.93 19.65
N VAL A 387 10.20 -6.53 18.57
CA VAL A 387 9.57 -6.11 17.30
C VAL A 387 9.71 -7.19 16.24
N LEU A 388 8.68 -8.01 16.09
CA LEU A 388 8.58 -9.09 15.11
C LEU A 388 8.05 -8.59 13.75
N ASN A 389 8.30 -9.35 12.68
CA ASN A 389 7.85 -9.05 11.31
C ASN A 389 7.03 -10.21 10.74
N ALA A 390 5.75 -10.00 10.44
CA ALA A 390 4.82 -11.06 10.06
C ALA A 390 5.24 -11.88 8.82
N ALA A 391 6.10 -11.31 7.96
CA ALA A 391 6.67 -12.01 6.80
C ALA A 391 7.56 -13.21 7.18
N GLU A 392 8.19 -13.20 8.36
CA GLU A 392 9.00 -14.31 8.88
C GLU A 392 8.17 -15.47 9.45
N PHE A 393 6.83 -15.30 9.48
CA PHE A 393 5.85 -16.23 10.06
C PHE A 393 4.73 -16.56 9.06
N GLY A 394 5.01 -16.53 7.76
CA GLY A 394 4.09 -16.99 6.71
C GLY A 394 3.00 -15.99 6.31
N THR A 395 3.00 -14.75 6.83
CA THR A 395 2.11 -13.70 6.32
C THR A 395 2.69 -13.08 5.04
N PRO A 396 1.95 -12.92 3.93
CA PRO A 396 2.46 -12.31 2.69
C PRO A 396 2.70 -10.79 2.74
N GLN A 397 3.08 -10.25 3.89
CA GLN A 397 3.24 -8.83 4.15
C GLN A 397 4.39 -8.52 5.11
N LYS A 398 5.22 -7.55 4.73
CA LYS A 398 6.23 -6.91 5.57
C LYS A 398 5.54 -5.97 6.58
N ARG A 399 4.96 -6.56 7.63
CA ARG A 399 4.29 -5.86 8.75
C ARG A 399 5.03 -6.13 10.04
N ARG A 400 5.74 -5.09 10.50
CA ARG A 400 6.40 -5.10 11.81
C ARG A 400 5.41 -4.71 12.91
N ARG A 401 5.52 -5.38 14.04
CA ARG A 401 4.76 -5.14 15.27
C ARG A 401 5.60 -5.37 16.51
N MET A 402 5.43 -4.48 17.48
CA MET A 402 5.92 -4.66 18.84
C MET A 402 4.93 -5.59 19.55
N PHE A 403 5.44 -6.58 20.26
CA PHE A 403 4.69 -7.31 21.27
C PHE A 403 5.42 -7.15 22.59
N MET A 404 4.70 -6.79 23.64
CA MET A 404 5.14 -6.88 25.02
C MET A 404 4.53 -8.16 25.59
N ILE A 405 5.35 -8.98 26.24
CA ILE A 405 4.93 -10.20 26.93
C ILE A 405 5.34 -10.05 28.39
N GLY A 406 4.37 -10.25 29.29
CA GLY A 406 4.59 -10.36 30.72
C GLY A 406 4.18 -11.74 31.23
N VAL A 407 4.99 -12.37 32.09
CA VAL A 407 4.67 -13.64 32.78
C VAL A 407 4.61 -13.39 34.28
N ARG A 408 3.51 -13.80 34.92
CA ARG A 408 3.29 -13.58 36.37
C ARG A 408 4.33 -14.34 37.19
N ALA A 409 4.84 -13.75 38.27
CA ALA A 409 6.05 -14.22 38.95
C ALA A 409 5.96 -15.67 39.50
N ASP A 410 4.80 -16.10 39.97
CA ASP A 410 4.52 -17.47 40.40
C ASP A 410 4.58 -18.47 39.23
N ILE A 411 4.00 -18.11 38.08
CA ILE A 411 4.00 -18.92 36.86
C ILE A 411 5.40 -18.99 36.23
N ALA A 412 6.14 -17.88 36.31
CA ALA A 412 7.54 -17.80 35.89
C ALA A 412 8.43 -18.74 36.71
N ALA A 413 8.27 -18.79 38.03
CA ALA A 413 9.01 -19.69 38.90
C ALA A 413 8.79 -21.19 38.56
N VAL A 414 7.54 -21.60 38.30
CA VAL A 414 7.23 -22.98 37.83
C VAL A 414 7.84 -23.26 36.45
N SER A 415 7.98 -22.24 35.60
CA SER A 415 8.49 -22.36 34.23
C SER A 415 10.01 -22.18 34.11
N GLY A 416 10.73 -21.96 35.21
CA GLY A 416 12.17 -21.71 35.20
C GLY A 416 12.58 -20.38 34.55
N LEU A 417 11.73 -19.35 34.62
CA LEU A 417 12.09 -17.98 34.25
C LEU A 417 12.43 -17.18 35.51
N GLU A 418 13.65 -16.64 35.59
CA GLU A 418 14.13 -15.87 36.75
C GLU A 418 14.25 -14.36 36.47
N THR A 419 14.23 -13.95 35.19
CA THR A 419 14.46 -12.58 34.75
C THR A 419 13.60 -12.16 33.56
N ASP A 420 13.46 -10.84 33.35
CA ASP A 420 12.92 -10.27 32.10
C ASP A 420 13.67 -10.73 30.84
N GLY A 421 14.94 -11.11 30.97
CA GLY A 421 15.75 -11.66 29.89
C GLY A 421 15.27 -13.03 29.42
N ASP A 422 14.76 -13.86 30.33
CA ASP A 422 14.28 -15.21 30.00
C ASP A 422 12.93 -15.17 29.26
N VAL A 423 12.14 -14.11 29.50
CA VAL A 423 10.90 -13.82 28.76
C VAL A 423 11.20 -13.56 27.27
N LEU A 424 12.41 -13.12 26.89
CA LEU A 424 12.82 -13.00 25.48
C LEU A 424 12.79 -14.36 24.75
N THR A 425 12.89 -15.47 25.48
CA THR A 425 12.78 -16.81 24.88
C THR A 425 11.36 -17.16 24.43
N LEU A 426 10.34 -16.43 24.88
CA LEU A 426 8.93 -16.62 24.49
C LEU A 426 8.58 -16.01 23.13
N TYR A 427 9.49 -15.22 22.54
CA TYR A 427 9.33 -14.71 21.18
C TYR A 427 9.75 -15.79 20.17
N PRO A 428 8.87 -16.17 19.23
CA PRO A 428 9.17 -17.21 18.25
C PRO A 428 10.27 -16.74 17.29
N LYS A 429 11.21 -17.63 16.97
CA LYS A 429 12.21 -17.37 15.91
C LYS A 429 11.54 -17.42 14.52
N PRO A 430 12.04 -16.67 13.52
CA PRO A 430 11.62 -16.79 12.13
C PRO A 430 11.49 -18.24 11.68
N SER A 431 10.32 -18.59 11.14
CA SER A 431 9.94 -19.98 10.82
C SER A 431 9.57 -20.19 9.35
N HIS A 432 9.39 -19.11 8.59
CA HIS A 432 8.98 -19.15 7.18
C HIS A 432 9.90 -18.33 6.28
N VAL A 433 10.04 -18.77 5.03
CA VAL A 433 10.53 -17.91 3.94
C VAL A 433 9.42 -16.88 3.62
N PRO A 434 9.74 -15.58 3.46
CA PRO A 434 8.73 -14.54 3.19
C PRO A 434 7.89 -14.78 1.93
N VAL A 435 6.59 -14.96 2.11
CA VAL A 435 5.62 -15.27 1.05
C VAL A 435 5.44 -14.11 0.08
N SER A 436 5.47 -14.37 -1.22
CA SER A 436 5.28 -13.32 -2.23
C SER A 436 3.81 -12.97 -2.47
N VAL A 437 3.54 -11.80 -3.04
CA VAL A 437 2.19 -11.43 -3.53
C VAL A 437 1.72 -12.40 -4.62
N ARG A 438 2.64 -12.98 -5.41
CA ARG A 438 2.32 -14.01 -6.41
C ARG A 438 1.79 -15.28 -5.77
N ASP A 439 2.51 -15.84 -4.80
CA ASP A 439 2.15 -17.14 -4.19
C ASP A 439 0.90 -17.04 -3.32
N ALA A 440 0.65 -15.88 -2.70
CA ALA A 440 -0.53 -15.62 -1.87
C ALA A 440 -1.84 -15.52 -2.67
N LEU A 441 -1.76 -15.08 -3.93
CA LEU A 441 -2.90 -14.81 -4.80
C LEU A 441 -3.04 -15.82 -5.96
N ALA A 442 -2.16 -16.83 -6.04
CA ALA A 442 -2.02 -17.73 -7.19
C ALA A 442 -3.29 -18.53 -7.53
N ASP A 443 -4.05 -18.91 -6.51
CA ASP A 443 -5.29 -19.69 -6.56
C ASP A 443 -6.55 -18.86 -6.26
N LEU A 444 -6.40 -17.55 -6.03
CA LEU A 444 -7.50 -16.68 -5.61
C LEU A 444 -8.47 -16.40 -6.76
N SER A 445 -9.58 -17.15 -6.80
CA SER A 445 -10.70 -16.84 -7.69
C SER A 445 -11.41 -15.55 -7.25
N GLN A 446 -11.72 -14.66 -8.20
CA GLN A 446 -12.40 -13.39 -7.95
C GLN A 446 -13.45 -13.09 -9.02
N THR A 447 -14.53 -12.41 -8.63
CA THR A 447 -15.57 -11.94 -9.55
C THR A 447 -15.41 -10.45 -9.86
N ASP A 448 -16.07 -9.96 -10.91
CA ASP A 448 -16.13 -8.52 -11.14
C ASP A 448 -16.85 -7.76 -10.01
N ARG A 449 -17.65 -8.41 -9.15
CA ARG A 449 -18.23 -7.73 -7.96
C ARG A 449 -17.16 -7.38 -6.92
N ASP A 450 -16.14 -8.22 -6.78
CA ASP A 450 -15.02 -8.00 -5.85
C ASP A 450 -14.09 -6.88 -6.34
N LEU A 451 -13.93 -6.78 -7.67
CA LEU A 451 -12.95 -5.90 -8.32
C LEU A 451 -13.54 -4.56 -8.78
N TRP A 452 -14.82 -4.52 -9.15
CA TRP A 452 -15.48 -3.32 -9.69
C TRP A 452 -15.43 -2.11 -8.75
N PRO A 453 -15.67 -2.20 -7.42
CA PRO A 453 -15.61 -1.03 -6.55
C PRO A 453 -14.24 -0.33 -6.60
N TRP A 454 -13.16 -1.12 -6.60
CA TRP A 454 -11.79 -0.64 -6.61
C TRP A 454 -11.37 -0.07 -7.96
N ARG A 455 -11.77 -0.74 -9.06
CA ARG A 455 -11.60 -0.22 -10.43
C ARG A 455 -12.37 1.09 -10.61
N ASN A 456 -13.63 1.16 -10.16
CA ASN A 456 -14.47 2.35 -10.25
C ASN A 456 -13.88 3.53 -9.46
N ILE A 457 -13.41 3.32 -8.23
CA ILE A 457 -12.77 4.38 -7.44
C ILE A 457 -11.47 4.86 -8.12
N ALA A 458 -10.65 3.96 -8.66
CA ALA A 458 -9.46 4.35 -9.42
C ALA A 458 -9.81 5.11 -10.71
N MET A 459 -10.90 4.80 -11.39
CA MET A 459 -11.36 5.53 -12.58
C MET A 459 -11.96 6.90 -12.26
N THR A 460 -12.62 7.06 -11.10
CA THR A 460 -13.40 8.26 -10.74
C THR A 460 -12.66 9.25 -9.84
N THR A 461 -11.55 8.85 -9.21
CA THR A 461 -10.79 9.71 -8.28
C THR A 461 -9.38 10.03 -8.81
N PRO A 462 -8.69 11.07 -8.29
CA PRO A 462 -7.31 11.39 -8.70
C PRO A 462 -6.29 10.27 -8.45
N LEU A 463 -6.62 9.29 -7.60
CA LEU A 463 -5.81 8.09 -7.34
C LEU A 463 -5.39 7.40 -8.64
N GLY A 464 -6.31 7.23 -9.61
CA GLY A 464 -6.00 6.56 -10.88
C GLY A 464 -4.91 7.24 -11.70
N ARG A 465 -4.77 8.56 -11.59
CA ARG A 465 -3.68 9.30 -12.25
C ARG A 465 -2.34 8.97 -11.60
N ALA A 466 -2.26 9.09 -10.27
CA ALA A 466 -1.06 8.79 -9.50
C ALA A 466 -0.63 7.31 -9.60
N ILE A 467 -1.60 6.39 -9.69
CA ILE A 467 -1.39 4.96 -9.91
C ILE A 467 -0.76 4.66 -11.28
N ARG A 468 -1.22 5.33 -12.35
CA ARG A 468 -0.74 5.09 -13.73
C ARG A 468 0.70 5.56 -13.95
N LEU A 469 1.20 6.50 -13.15
CA LEU A 469 2.61 6.91 -13.15
C LEU A 469 3.57 5.83 -12.61
N LEU A 470 3.06 4.76 -11.98
CA LEU A 470 3.89 3.70 -11.41
C LEU A 470 4.00 2.51 -12.38
N PRO A 471 5.22 2.13 -12.83
CA PRO A 471 5.44 1.11 -13.85
C PRO A 471 4.89 -0.25 -13.42
N LYS A 472 4.33 -0.99 -14.37
CA LYS A 472 3.69 -2.30 -14.16
C LYS A 472 4.72 -3.36 -13.77
N GLU A 473 4.28 -4.35 -12.99
CA GLU A 473 5.09 -5.49 -12.53
C GLU A 473 6.51 -5.11 -12.07
N PRO A 474 6.65 -4.11 -11.17
CA PRO A 474 7.96 -3.60 -10.80
C PRO A 474 8.75 -4.70 -10.04
N SER A 475 10.05 -4.80 -10.30
CA SER A 475 10.95 -5.74 -9.62
C SER A 475 11.16 -5.46 -8.12
N ARG A 476 10.66 -4.32 -7.64
CA ARG A 476 10.71 -3.88 -6.24
C ARG A 476 9.44 -3.10 -5.87
N LEU A 477 9.26 -2.82 -4.59
CA LEU A 477 8.19 -1.93 -4.12
C LEU A 477 8.45 -0.50 -4.65
N THR A 478 7.57 -0.01 -5.53
CA THR A 478 7.80 1.21 -6.31
C THR A 478 6.81 2.32 -5.93
N ARG A 479 7.33 3.52 -5.73
CA ARG A 479 6.61 4.73 -5.28
C ARG A 479 6.80 5.87 -6.28
N PRO A 480 6.03 6.97 -6.24
CA PRO A 480 6.19 8.07 -7.20
C PRO A 480 7.63 8.64 -7.21
N CYS A 481 8.21 8.86 -6.02
CA CYS A 481 9.61 9.28 -5.84
C CYS A 481 10.67 8.25 -6.28
N HIS A 482 10.28 7.02 -6.63
CA HIS A 482 11.17 6.02 -7.25
C HIS A 482 11.15 6.07 -8.78
N VAL A 483 10.21 6.82 -9.37
CA VAL A 483 10.05 7.03 -10.82
C VAL A 483 10.56 8.43 -11.19
N ASP A 484 10.11 9.45 -10.46
CA ASP A 484 10.60 10.83 -10.56
C ASP A 484 10.92 11.37 -9.15
N PRO A 485 12.20 11.65 -8.82
CA PRO A 485 12.60 12.24 -7.54
C PRO A 485 11.98 13.60 -7.22
N ALA A 486 11.48 14.35 -8.21
CA ALA A 486 10.77 15.61 -7.98
C ALA A 486 9.37 15.40 -7.35
N ILE A 487 8.79 14.20 -7.46
CA ILE A 487 7.49 13.89 -6.84
C ILE A 487 7.68 13.64 -5.33
N GLN A 488 7.66 14.71 -4.55
CA GLN A 488 7.69 14.67 -3.08
C GLN A 488 6.33 14.28 -2.45
N GLY A 489 5.25 14.30 -3.24
CA GLY A 489 3.90 13.89 -2.82
C GLY A 489 3.68 12.38 -2.81
N ASN A 490 2.60 11.93 -2.17
CA ASN A 490 2.13 10.53 -2.17
C ASN A 490 3.19 9.48 -1.78
N PHE A 491 4.11 9.81 -0.87
CA PHE A 491 5.23 8.98 -0.39
C PHE A 491 4.86 7.60 0.19
N THR A 492 3.57 7.35 0.46
CA THR A 492 3.03 6.05 0.89
C THR A 492 2.31 5.27 -0.23
N LEU A 493 2.01 5.87 -1.38
CA LEU A 493 1.49 5.16 -2.55
C LEU A 493 2.57 4.22 -3.08
N THR A 494 2.33 2.92 -3.04
CA THR A 494 3.35 1.90 -3.36
C THR A 494 2.75 0.80 -4.24
N ARG A 495 3.22 0.68 -5.49
CA ARG A 495 2.94 -0.50 -6.33
C ARG A 495 3.77 -1.68 -5.87
N CYS A 496 3.10 -2.81 -5.65
CA CYS A 496 3.76 -4.02 -5.20
C CYS A 496 4.51 -4.71 -6.35
N ALA A 497 5.59 -5.39 -6.01
CA ALA A 497 6.18 -6.42 -6.86
C ALA A 497 5.39 -7.73 -6.69
N TRP A 498 5.36 -8.57 -7.72
CA TRP A 498 4.82 -9.93 -7.60
C TRP A 498 5.65 -10.79 -6.65
N ASP A 499 6.97 -10.79 -6.85
CA ASP A 499 7.92 -11.72 -6.23
C ASP A 499 8.45 -11.25 -4.85
N LEU A 500 7.72 -10.36 -4.19
CA LEU A 500 8.00 -9.87 -2.83
C LEU A 500 6.72 -9.89 -1.97
N PRO A 501 6.81 -10.01 -0.64
CA PRO A 501 5.68 -9.74 0.24
C PRO A 501 5.25 -8.27 0.16
N ALA A 502 3.96 -8.01 0.34
CA ALA A 502 3.36 -6.69 0.31
C ALA A 502 3.93 -5.75 1.40
N PRO A 503 3.92 -4.41 1.22
CA PRO A 503 4.20 -3.48 2.32
C PRO A 503 3.08 -3.50 3.37
N THR A 504 3.36 -3.02 4.58
CA THR A 504 2.35 -2.83 5.63
C THR A 504 1.15 -2.02 5.11
N PHE A 505 -0.04 -2.62 5.13
CA PHE A 505 -1.28 -1.87 4.89
C PHE A 505 -1.63 -1.01 6.10
N THR A 506 -1.84 0.28 5.87
CA THR A 506 -2.31 1.24 6.88
C THR A 506 -3.75 1.63 6.58
N VAL A 507 -4.53 1.97 7.61
CA VAL A 507 -5.96 2.35 7.47
C VAL A 507 -6.12 3.52 6.48
N VAL A 508 -5.43 4.64 6.73
CA VAL A 508 -5.45 5.82 5.84
C VAL A 508 -4.89 5.50 4.45
N GLY A 509 -3.94 4.58 4.35
CA GLY A 509 -3.38 4.12 3.08
C GLY A 509 -4.39 3.37 2.24
N GLN A 510 -5.02 2.33 2.79
CA GLN A 510 -5.95 1.49 2.03
C GLN A 510 -7.39 2.02 1.96
N ALA A 511 -7.78 2.99 2.80
CA ALA A 511 -9.04 3.74 2.70
C ALA A 511 -9.42 3.93 1.22
N PRO A 512 -10.56 3.40 0.72
CA PRO A 512 -10.71 3.12 -0.71
C PRO A 512 -10.48 4.34 -1.63
N ASN A 513 -10.97 5.52 -1.23
CA ASN A 513 -10.84 6.80 -1.91
C ASN A 513 -9.52 7.57 -1.62
N GLY A 514 -8.67 7.12 -0.70
CA GLY A 514 -7.43 7.78 -0.33
C GLY A 514 -6.37 7.72 -1.44
N LEU A 515 -5.55 8.77 -1.58
CA LEU A 515 -4.55 8.91 -2.66
C LEU A 515 -3.25 8.11 -2.46
N SER A 516 -3.16 7.32 -1.39
CA SER A 516 -2.00 6.53 -1.00
C SER A 516 -2.35 5.04 -0.89
N GLY A 517 -1.50 4.23 -0.24
CA GLY A 517 -1.73 2.81 0.01
C GLY A 517 -0.93 1.87 -0.89
N ALA A 518 -1.14 0.57 -0.71
CA ALA A 518 -0.48 -0.47 -1.49
C ALA A 518 -1.39 -0.92 -2.62
N ILE A 519 -0.88 -0.86 -3.86
CA ILE A 519 -1.65 -1.14 -5.08
C ILE A 519 -1.14 -2.41 -5.78
N HIS A 520 -2.03 -3.01 -6.56
CA HIS A 520 -1.80 -4.28 -7.26
C HIS A 520 -0.63 -4.18 -8.27
N PRO A 521 0.18 -5.25 -8.48
CA PRO A 521 1.34 -5.19 -9.38
C PRO A 521 1.01 -4.83 -10.85
N VAL A 522 -0.11 -5.35 -11.38
CA VAL A 522 -0.57 -5.10 -12.77
C VAL A 522 -1.71 -4.08 -12.87
N GLU A 523 -2.87 -4.39 -12.29
CA GLU A 523 -4.06 -3.53 -12.36
C GLU A 523 -3.86 -2.14 -11.72
N ASP A 524 -4.65 -1.17 -12.19
CA ASP A 524 -4.66 0.19 -11.66
C ASP A 524 -5.70 0.35 -10.56
N ARG A 525 -5.49 -0.35 -9.44
CA ARG A 525 -6.36 -0.36 -8.27
C ARG A 525 -5.59 -0.74 -7.00
N LYS A 526 -6.17 -0.43 -5.84
CA LYS A 526 -5.79 -1.06 -4.57
C LYS A 526 -6.19 -2.54 -4.58
N PHE A 527 -5.66 -3.30 -3.62
CA PHE A 527 -6.12 -4.66 -3.37
C PHE A 527 -7.57 -4.66 -2.88
N SER A 528 -8.35 -5.60 -3.39
CA SER A 528 -9.73 -5.90 -3.02
C SER A 528 -9.81 -6.69 -1.71
N LEU A 529 -11.00 -6.82 -1.13
CA LEU A 529 -11.16 -7.51 0.17
C LEU A 529 -10.64 -8.97 0.15
N PRO A 530 -10.86 -9.81 -0.90
CA PRO A 530 -10.26 -11.15 -0.96
C PRO A 530 -8.73 -11.14 -1.03
N GLU A 531 -8.13 -10.25 -1.83
CA GLU A 531 -6.67 -10.11 -1.88
C GLU A 531 -6.11 -9.58 -0.54
N LEU A 532 -6.82 -8.67 0.12
CA LEU A 532 -6.42 -8.15 1.44
C LEU A 532 -6.46 -9.24 2.51
N LYS A 533 -7.41 -10.20 2.46
CA LYS A 533 -7.42 -11.39 3.35
C LYS A 533 -6.17 -12.22 3.18
N ARG A 534 -5.92 -12.69 1.96
CA ARG A 534 -4.70 -13.44 1.59
C ARG A 534 -3.43 -12.74 2.02
N LEU A 535 -3.34 -11.42 1.82
CA LEU A 535 -2.15 -10.64 2.12
C LEU A 535 -1.99 -10.25 3.61
N THR A 536 -2.97 -10.51 4.50
CA THR A 536 -2.86 -10.23 5.95
C THR A 536 -2.89 -11.47 6.85
N GLY A 537 -3.12 -12.67 6.31
CA GLY A 537 -3.17 -13.91 7.11
C GLY A 537 -4.57 -14.27 7.60
N VAL A 538 -5.63 -13.59 7.11
CA VAL A 538 -7.04 -13.85 7.41
C VAL A 538 -7.64 -14.90 6.43
N PRO A 539 -8.48 -15.85 6.89
CA PRO A 539 -9.16 -16.83 6.02
C PRO A 539 -10.01 -16.23 4.88
N ASP A 540 -10.16 -16.96 3.78
CA ASP A 540 -10.98 -16.53 2.63
C ASP A 540 -12.47 -16.45 2.96
N ASP A 541 -12.97 -17.37 3.78
CA ASP A 541 -14.36 -17.46 4.25
C ASP A 541 -14.67 -16.49 5.42
N PHE A 542 -13.68 -15.72 5.89
CA PHE A 542 -13.85 -14.75 6.96
C PHE A 542 -14.83 -13.61 6.59
N VAL A 543 -15.86 -13.37 7.39
CA VAL A 543 -16.89 -12.34 7.12
C VAL A 543 -16.39 -10.94 7.48
N LEU A 544 -16.68 -9.93 6.66
CA LEU A 544 -16.44 -8.51 6.95
C LEU A 544 -17.74 -7.73 6.76
N THR A 545 -18.26 -7.13 7.84
CA THR A 545 -19.53 -6.37 7.88
C THR A 545 -19.40 -4.92 7.38
N GLY A 546 -20.50 -4.17 7.33
CA GLY A 546 -20.50 -2.73 7.08
C GLY A 546 -20.07 -2.31 5.68
N THR A 547 -19.61 -1.06 5.54
CA THR A 547 -19.18 -0.49 4.25
C THR A 547 -17.80 -0.99 3.83
N LEU A 548 -17.49 -0.88 2.53
CA LEU A 548 -16.17 -1.17 1.97
C LEU A 548 -15.03 -0.41 2.68
N ALA A 549 -15.28 0.82 3.13
CA ALA A 549 -14.30 1.62 3.85
C ALA A 549 -13.99 1.02 5.23
N GLN A 550 -15.02 0.75 6.04
CA GLN A 550 -14.87 0.12 7.36
C GLN A 550 -14.28 -1.29 7.24
N ALA A 551 -14.70 -2.10 6.26
CA ALA A 551 -14.16 -3.44 6.00
C ALA A 551 -12.65 -3.39 5.69
N THR A 552 -12.23 -2.40 4.89
CA THR A 552 -10.81 -2.16 4.58
C THR A 552 -10.03 -1.65 5.81
N GLU A 553 -10.64 -0.79 6.63
CA GLU A 553 -10.04 -0.32 7.88
C GLU A 553 -9.79 -1.48 8.85
N ARG A 554 -10.81 -2.28 9.17
CA ARG A 554 -10.72 -3.38 10.14
C ARG A 554 -9.65 -4.40 9.74
N ILE A 555 -9.58 -4.81 8.48
CA ILE A 555 -8.54 -5.74 8.02
C ILE A 555 -7.13 -5.12 8.00
N CYS A 556 -7.00 -3.80 7.86
CA CYS A 556 -5.72 -3.11 8.02
C CYS A 556 -5.32 -2.88 9.49
N ARG A 557 -6.28 -2.89 10.43
CA ARG A 557 -6.05 -2.83 11.88
C ARG A 557 -5.58 -4.16 12.46
N MET A 558 -6.20 -5.27 12.04
CA MET A 558 -5.91 -6.64 12.52
C MET A 558 -4.41 -6.96 12.70
N VAL A 559 -4.07 -7.62 13.80
CA VAL A 559 -2.79 -8.31 13.96
C VAL A 559 -2.77 -9.53 13.02
N PRO A 560 -1.69 -9.80 12.26
CA PRO A 560 -1.64 -10.95 11.36
C PRO A 560 -1.79 -12.29 12.09
N PRO A 561 -2.83 -13.09 11.80
CA PRO A 561 -3.09 -14.33 12.53
C PRO A 561 -1.93 -15.34 12.57
N PRO A 562 -1.12 -15.54 11.51
CA PRO A 562 0.04 -16.44 11.56
C PRO A 562 1.12 -16.01 12.57
N LEU A 563 1.29 -14.70 12.77
CA LEU A 563 2.24 -14.15 13.74
C LEU A 563 1.74 -14.35 15.18
N THR A 564 0.47 -14.03 15.46
CA THR A 564 -0.13 -14.29 16.78
C THR A 564 -0.18 -15.78 17.10
N ARG A 565 -0.45 -16.64 16.10
CA ARG A 565 -0.36 -18.10 16.24
C ARG A 565 1.04 -18.53 16.69
N ALA A 566 2.10 -18.08 16.02
CA ALA A 566 3.48 -18.46 16.35
C ALA A 566 3.89 -18.03 17.78
N ILE A 567 3.42 -16.85 18.24
CA ILE A 567 3.62 -16.40 19.62
C ILE A 567 2.86 -17.33 20.58
N ALA A 568 1.58 -17.57 20.34
CA ALA A 568 0.73 -18.41 21.17
C ALA A 568 1.21 -19.86 21.28
N GLU A 569 1.72 -20.45 20.18
CA GLU A 569 2.30 -21.79 20.17
C GLU A 569 3.60 -21.85 20.99
N ASN A 570 4.49 -20.86 20.88
CA ASN A 570 5.73 -20.83 21.68
C ASN A 570 5.44 -20.60 23.17
N VAL A 571 4.50 -19.71 23.50
CA VAL A 571 4.01 -19.47 24.86
C VAL A 571 3.36 -20.73 25.46
N LEU A 572 2.52 -21.43 24.71
CA LEU A 572 1.89 -22.68 25.14
C LEU A 572 2.94 -23.75 25.47
N GLN A 573 3.91 -23.95 24.59
CA GLN A 573 4.96 -24.98 24.76
C GLN A 573 5.91 -24.68 25.92
N LYS A 574 6.19 -23.41 26.20
CA LYS A 574 7.20 -23.01 27.20
C LYS A 574 6.68 -22.71 28.60
N ILE A 575 5.41 -22.33 28.72
CA ILE A 575 4.80 -21.94 30.00
C ILE A 575 3.61 -22.83 30.34
N LEU A 576 2.61 -22.87 29.45
CA LEU A 576 1.29 -23.42 29.79
C LEU A 576 1.20 -24.95 29.74
N LEU A 577 2.15 -25.64 29.10
CA LEU A 577 2.30 -27.10 29.22
C LEU A 577 3.13 -27.49 30.45
N PRO A 578 4.35 -26.95 30.70
CA PRO A 578 5.10 -27.23 31.94
C PRO A 578 4.30 -26.95 33.22
N LEU A 579 3.54 -25.84 33.27
CA LEU A 579 2.66 -25.52 34.39
C LEU A 579 1.63 -26.61 34.69
N ARG A 580 1.07 -27.26 33.65
CA ARG A 580 0.11 -28.35 33.82
C ARG A 580 0.75 -29.66 34.20
N GLU A 581 1.96 -29.92 33.70
CA GLU A 581 2.74 -31.10 34.07
C GLU A 581 3.13 -31.03 35.55
N ALA A 582 3.48 -29.84 36.07
CA ALA A 582 3.64 -29.58 37.50
C ALA A 582 2.33 -29.79 38.29
N HIS A 583 1.23 -29.16 37.87
CA HIS A 583 -0.11 -29.31 38.50
C HIS A 583 -0.74 -30.72 38.36
N HIS A 584 -0.04 -31.67 37.74
CA HIS A 584 -0.42 -33.10 37.66
C HIS A 584 0.58 -34.02 38.37
N ALA A 585 1.64 -33.46 38.97
CA ALA A 585 2.63 -34.18 39.77
C ALA A 585 2.40 -34.01 41.30
N ASP A 586 1.75 -32.90 41.70
CA ASP A 586 1.20 -32.64 43.04
C ASP A 586 -0.22 -33.25 43.22
#